data_AF-A0A1Z9T9M5-F1
#
_entry.id   AF-A0A1Z9T9M5-F1
#
_cell.length_a   1.000
_cell.length_b   1.000
_cell.length_c   1.000
_cell.angle_alpha   90.00
_cell.angle_beta   90.00
_cell.angle_gamma   90.00
#
_symmetry.space_group_name_H-M   'P 1'
#
loop_
_entity.id
_entity.type
_entity.pdbx_description
1 polymer ?
#
loop_
_entity_poly.entity_id
_entity_poly.type
_entity_poly.pdbx_seq_one_letter_code
_entity_poly.pdbx_strand_id
1 'polypeptide(L)'
;MFLNKGVFKMKKFTLIVLTLSLGLAHTSFSGIIKSKEANNPNAVEVTIHSDVDIYGVQFDLDYDSNVLALSEGQITSLVNTADVYSKVIEPGKARVIMFSMQGDKIMNSN
;
A
#
# COMPACT_ATOMS: atom_id res chain seq x y z
N MET A 1 -11.64 74.16 -8.17
CA MET A 1 -10.33 73.78 -7.62
C MET A 1 -10.14 72.30 -7.88
N PHE A 2 -9.20 71.97 -8.77
CA PHE A 2 -8.78 70.59 -9.08
C PHE A 2 -8.01 69.99 -7.89
N LEU A 3 -8.09 68.67 -7.68
CA LEU A 3 -7.10 67.71 -7.15
C LEU A 3 -7.88 66.44 -6.71
N ASN A 4 -7.44 65.19 -6.85
CA ASN A 4 -6.28 64.54 -7.46
C ASN A 4 -6.65 63.04 -7.58
N LYS A 5 -6.13 62.36 -8.60
CA LYS A 5 -6.40 60.95 -8.93
C LYS A 5 -5.76 60.01 -7.91
N GLY A 6 -6.57 59.19 -7.26
CA GLY A 6 -6.12 57.98 -6.57
C GLY A 6 -6.59 56.73 -7.30
N VAL A 7 -5.87 56.31 -8.35
CA VAL A 7 -6.10 55.01 -8.99
C VAL A 7 -5.58 53.93 -8.04
N PHE A 8 -6.47 53.26 -7.31
CA PHE A 8 -6.09 52.11 -6.49
C PHE A 8 -5.84 50.90 -7.41
N LYS A 9 -4.61 50.78 -7.90
CA LYS A 9 -4.14 49.66 -8.73
C LYS A 9 -3.85 48.46 -7.81
N MET A 10 -4.86 47.69 -7.45
CA MET A 10 -4.63 46.38 -6.83
C MET A 10 -4.12 45.41 -7.89
N LYS A 11 -2.82 45.10 -7.79
CA LYS A 11 -2.16 44.01 -8.50
C LYS A 11 -2.93 42.71 -8.31
N LYS A 12 -3.06 41.95 -9.39
CA LYS A 12 -3.53 40.56 -9.48
C LYS A 12 -3.04 39.73 -8.27
N PHE A 13 -3.90 39.54 -7.27
CA PHE A 13 -3.62 38.71 -6.09
C PHE A 13 -4.53 37.48 -6.10
N THR A 14 -4.72 36.87 -7.27
CA THR A 14 -5.73 35.83 -7.49
C THR A 14 -5.17 34.40 -7.54
N LEU A 15 -3.88 34.11 -7.30
CA LEU A 15 -3.41 32.73 -7.54
C LEU A 15 -2.13 32.30 -6.78
N ILE A 16 -2.14 32.27 -5.44
CA ILE A 16 -1.04 31.65 -4.65
C ILE A 16 -1.60 30.84 -3.46
N VAL A 17 -2.70 30.10 -3.63
CA VAL A 17 -3.21 29.19 -2.58
C VAL A 17 -3.32 27.74 -3.07
N LEU A 18 -3.16 27.46 -4.37
CA LEU A 18 -3.34 26.10 -4.92
C LEU A 18 -2.04 25.28 -5.06
N THR A 19 -0.86 25.83 -4.73
CA THR A 19 0.44 25.15 -4.99
C THR A 19 1.09 24.52 -3.76
N LEU A 20 0.45 24.58 -2.59
CA LEU A 20 1.00 24.00 -1.35
C LEU A 20 0.51 22.56 -1.05
N SER A 21 -0.07 21.87 -2.03
CA SER A 21 -0.48 20.46 -1.90
C SER A 21 0.48 19.47 -2.56
N LEU A 22 1.67 19.91 -2.99
CA LEU A 22 2.75 19.00 -3.45
C LEU A 22 3.50 18.32 -2.28
N GLY A 23 2.90 18.27 -1.10
CA GLY A 23 3.49 17.66 0.09
C GLY A 23 3.19 16.16 0.16
N LEU A 24 4.27 15.38 0.08
CA LEU A 24 4.37 13.94 0.43
C LEU A 24 3.89 12.97 -0.66
N ALA A 25 4.63 12.91 -1.77
CA ALA A 25 4.58 11.74 -2.64
C ALA A 25 5.32 10.59 -1.93
N HIS A 26 4.56 9.68 -1.32
CA HIS A 26 5.11 8.44 -0.79
C HIS A 26 5.35 7.46 -1.93
N THR A 27 6.49 6.79 -1.89
CA THR A 27 6.86 5.79 -2.88
C THR A 27 6.93 4.44 -2.20
N SER A 28 6.08 3.52 -2.65
CA SER A 28 6.15 2.12 -2.26
C SER A 28 6.32 1.25 -3.50
N PHE A 29 7.21 0.26 -3.45
CA PHE A 29 7.27 -0.80 -4.45
C PHE A 29 7.23 -2.17 -3.77
N SER A 30 6.70 -3.16 -4.49
CA SER A 30 6.54 -4.52 -3.98
C SER A 30 6.97 -5.53 -5.03
N GLY A 31 7.43 -6.69 -4.56
CA GLY A 31 7.71 -7.86 -5.37
C GLY A 31 7.32 -9.14 -4.64
N ILE A 32 7.09 -10.20 -5.40
CA ILE A 32 6.81 -11.54 -4.87
C ILE A 32 7.91 -12.47 -5.40
N ILE A 33 8.58 -13.20 -4.50
CA ILE A 33 9.60 -14.18 -4.84
C ILE A 33 9.32 -15.52 -4.18
N LYS A 34 9.90 -16.59 -4.71
CA LYS A 34 9.87 -17.90 -4.06
C LYS A 34 10.62 -17.81 -2.73
N SER A 35 10.00 -18.27 -1.65
CA SER A 35 10.63 -18.26 -0.33
C SER A 35 11.89 -19.13 -0.29
N LYS A 36 12.88 -18.69 0.49
CA LYS A 36 14.10 -19.45 0.79
C LYS A 36 13.99 -20.30 2.06
N GLU A 37 12.79 -20.40 2.66
CA GLU A 37 12.56 -21.19 3.86
C GLU A 37 12.87 -22.67 3.62
N ALA A 38 13.90 -23.18 4.31
CA ALA A 38 14.52 -24.48 4.04
C ALA A 38 13.58 -25.69 4.15
N ASN A 39 12.42 -25.52 4.80
CA ASN A 39 11.44 -26.58 5.07
C ASN A 39 10.00 -26.22 4.66
N ASN A 40 9.81 -25.19 3.85
CA ASN A 40 8.46 -24.83 3.38
C ASN A 40 8.46 -24.53 1.87
N PRO A 41 8.36 -25.57 1.02
CA PRO A 41 8.34 -25.38 -0.45
C PRO A 41 7.10 -24.63 -0.94
N ASN A 42 6.08 -24.47 -0.10
CA ASN A 42 4.84 -23.76 -0.39
C ASN A 42 4.87 -22.31 0.13
N ALA A 43 5.97 -21.88 0.75
CA ALA A 43 6.12 -20.50 1.19
C ALA A 43 6.42 -19.57 0.03
N VAL A 44 5.81 -18.38 0.09
CA VAL A 44 6.04 -17.27 -0.81
C VAL A 44 6.55 -16.11 0.03
N GLU A 45 7.57 -15.43 -0.45
CA GLU A 45 8.10 -14.24 0.19
C GLU A 45 7.61 -13.01 -0.56
N VAL A 46 6.97 -12.10 0.17
CA VAL A 46 6.51 -10.82 -0.35
C VAL A 46 7.46 -9.75 0.17
N THR A 47 8.20 -9.12 -0.73
CA THR A 47 9.09 -8.01 -0.41
C THR A 47 8.36 -6.71 -0.67
N ILE A 48 8.39 -5.80 0.30
CA ILE A 48 7.79 -4.48 0.17
C ILE A 48 8.81 -3.46 0.64
N HIS A 49 8.97 -2.40 -0.15
CA HIS A 49 9.77 -1.25 0.20
C HIS A 49 8.85 -0.05 0.23
N SER A 50 8.92 0.72 1.31
CA SER A 50 8.13 1.93 1.48
C SER A 50 8.88 2.91 2.36
N ASP A 51 8.76 4.19 2.02
CA ASP A 51 9.22 5.33 2.81
C ASP A 51 8.31 5.66 4.00
N VAL A 52 7.25 4.88 4.21
CA VAL A 52 6.32 5.00 5.34
C VAL A 52 6.03 3.63 5.96
N ASP A 53 5.66 3.65 7.25
CA ASP A 53 5.23 2.45 7.96
C ASP A 53 3.99 1.85 7.27
N ILE A 54 3.99 0.51 7.13
CA ILE A 54 2.89 -0.22 6.49
C ILE A 54 2.05 -0.90 7.57
N TYR A 55 0.75 -0.63 7.56
CA TYR A 55 -0.23 -1.20 8.48
C TYR A 55 -1.07 -2.31 7.85
N GLY A 56 -1.07 -2.40 6.53
CA GLY A 56 -1.76 -3.46 5.82
C GLY A 56 -1.37 -3.52 4.35
N VAL A 57 -1.52 -4.70 3.76
CA VAL A 57 -1.24 -4.97 2.35
C VAL A 57 -2.37 -5.82 1.76
N GLN A 58 -2.66 -5.57 0.50
CA GLN A 58 -3.57 -6.38 -0.29
C GLN A 58 -2.90 -6.71 -1.62
N PHE A 59 -2.94 -7.98 -2.00
CA PHE A 59 -2.47 -8.43 -3.30
C PHE A 59 -3.34 -9.58 -3.81
N ASP A 60 -3.33 -9.74 -5.12
CA ASP A 60 -3.93 -10.89 -5.80
C ASP A 60 -2.80 -11.89 -6.11
N LEU A 61 -3.05 -13.18 -5.88
CA LEU A 61 -2.17 -14.29 -6.22
C LEU A 61 -2.80 -15.07 -7.36
N ASP A 62 -2.11 -15.10 -8.49
CA ASP A 62 -2.42 -15.99 -9.60
C ASP A 62 -1.69 -17.33 -9.40
N TYR A 63 -2.41 -18.45 -9.52
CA TYR A 63 -1.89 -19.80 -9.32
C TYR A 63 -2.56 -20.81 -10.26
N ASP A 64 -1.89 -21.93 -10.54
CA ASP A 64 -2.50 -23.02 -11.29
C ASP A 64 -3.40 -23.86 -10.37
N SER A 65 -4.71 -23.72 -10.53
CA SER A 65 -5.71 -24.45 -9.73
C SER A 65 -5.75 -25.96 -10.00
N ASN A 66 -5.08 -26.45 -11.05
CA ASN A 66 -4.95 -27.89 -11.32
C ASN A 66 -3.79 -28.51 -10.52
N VAL A 67 -2.84 -27.69 -10.05
CA VAL A 67 -1.64 -28.12 -9.33
C VAL A 67 -1.70 -27.75 -7.85
N LEU A 68 -2.27 -26.58 -7.52
CA LEU A 68 -2.36 -26.05 -6.17
C LEU A 68 -3.81 -25.82 -5.75
N ALA A 69 -4.15 -26.26 -4.54
CA ALA A 69 -5.39 -25.92 -3.88
C ALA A 69 -5.10 -24.96 -2.73
N LEU A 70 -5.73 -23.78 -2.74
CA LEU A 70 -5.69 -22.85 -1.63
C LEU A 70 -6.87 -23.14 -0.70
N SER A 71 -6.57 -23.46 0.57
CA SER A 71 -7.58 -23.52 1.61
C SER A 71 -7.71 -22.16 2.27
N GLU A 72 -8.94 -21.63 2.30
CA GLU A 72 -9.25 -20.43 3.06
C GLU A 72 -8.81 -20.60 4.53
N GLY A 73 -8.19 -19.56 5.09
CA GLY A 73 -7.69 -19.56 6.48
C GLY A 73 -6.43 -20.40 6.74
N GLN A 74 -5.83 -21.03 5.72
CA GLN A 74 -4.56 -21.77 5.85
C GLN A 74 -3.34 -20.99 5.33
N ILE A 75 -3.55 -19.76 4.84
CA ILE A 75 -2.45 -18.85 4.53
C ILE A 75 -2.04 -18.16 5.83
N THR A 76 -0.82 -18.44 6.29
CA THR A 76 -0.27 -17.87 7.52
C THR A 76 0.81 -16.85 7.20
N SER A 77 0.93 -15.80 8.01
CA SER A 77 2.09 -14.91 7.97
C SER A 77 3.13 -15.30 9.02
N LEU A 78 4.39 -14.98 8.72
CA LEU A 78 5.49 -15.00 9.70
C LEU A 78 5.55 -13.70 10.53
N VAL A 79 4.76 -12.68 10.19
CA VAL A 79 4.66 -11.44 10.96
C VAL A 79 3.65 -11.66 12.09
N ASN A 80 4.15 -11.79 13.32
CA ASN A 80 3.36 -12.18 14.49
C ASN A 80 2.16 -11.24 14.80
N THR A 81 2.22 -9.98 14.40
CA THR A 81 1.18 -8.96 14.66
C THR A 81 0.12 -8.87 13.58
N ALA A 82 0.23 -9.68 12.53
CA ALA A 82 -0.59 -9.57 11.34
C ALA A 82 -1.59 -10.72 11.21
N ASP A 83 -2.85 -10.36 11.09
CA ASP A 83 -3.92 -11.25 10.68
C ASP A 83 -3.91 -11.39 9.16
N VAL A 84 -4.10 -12.61 8.66
CA VAL A 84 -4.16 -12.90 7.23
C VAL A 84 -5.52 -13.46 6.87
N TYR A 85 -6.15 -12.83 5.89
CA TYR A 85 -7.39 -13.28 5.30
C TYR A 85 -7.15 -13.57 3.83
N SER A 86 -7.68 -14.70 3.37
CA SER A 86 -7.60 -15.08 1.97
C SER A 86 -8.94 -15.58 1.46
N LYS A 87 -9.19 -15.31 0.17
CA LYS A 87 -10.39 -15.78 -0.52
C LYS A 87 -10.06 -16.09 -1.96
N VAL A 88 -10.51 -17.25 -2.44
CA VAL A 88 -10.49 -17.56 -3.88
C VAL A 88 -11.59 -16.72 -4.53
N ILE A 89 -11.18 -15.80 -5.42
CA ILE A 89 -12.13 -14.90 -6.09
C ILE A 89 -12.60 -15.50 -7.42
N GLU A 90 -11.73 -16.24 -8.10
CA GLU A 90 -11.99 -16.96 -9.35
C GLU A 90 -11.08 -18.20 -9.41
N PRO A 91 -11.37 -19.22 -10.23
CA PRO A 91 -10.47 -20.37 -10.40
C PRO A 91 -9.06 -19.92 -10.81
N GLY A 92 -8.06 -20.29 -10.02
CA GLY A 92 -6.66 -19.91 -10.25
C GLY A 92 -6.28 -18.50 -9.77
N LYS A 93 -7.17 -17.81 -9.05
CA LYS A 93 -6.90 -16.49 -8.49
C LYS A 93 -7.45 -16.32 -7.09
N ALA A 94 -6.58 -15.93 -6.16
CA ALA A 94 -6.96 -15.63 -4.78
C ALA A 94 -6.57 -14.20 -4.40
N ARG A 95 -7.37 -13.56 -3.56
CA ARG A 95 -7.03 -12.29 -2.92
C ARG A 95 -6.56 -12.57 -1.50
N VAL A 96 -5.44 -11.95 -1.13
CA VAL A 96 -4.90 -11.98 0.21
C VAL A 96 -4.90 -10.57 0.78
N ILE A 97 -5.36 -10.44 2.01
CA ILE A 97 -5.35 -9.20 2.79
C ILE A 97 -4.64 -9.50 4.10
N MET A 98 -3.64 -8.69 4.43
CA MET A 98 -2.85 -8.85 5.64
C MET A 98 -2.78 -7.51 6.37
N PHE A 99 -3.18 -7.48 7.64
CA PHE A 99 -3.23 -6.28 8.48
C PHE A 99 -3.27 -6.65 9.96
N SER A 100 -2.97 -5.72 10.86
CA SER A 100 -3.17 -5.91 12.29
C SER A 100 -4.55 -5.43 12.73
N MET A 101 -5.32 -6.24 13.45
CA MET A 101 -6.55 -5.78 14.11
C MET A 101 -6.29 -4.82 15.28
N GLN A 102 -5.07 -4.78 15.82
CA GLN A 102 -4.69 -3.89 16.92
C GLN A 102 -4.15 -2.54 16.43
N GLY A 103 -4.00 -2.38 15.11
CA GLY A 103 -3.38 -1.19 14.51
C GLY A 103 -1.85 -1.20 14.58
N ASP A 104 -1.25 -2.36 14.85
CA ASP A 104 0.20 -2.51 14.78
C ASP A 104 0.67 -2.43 13.34
N LYS A 105 1.85 -1.84 13.15
CA LYS A 105 2.54 -1.92 11.86
C LYS A 105 2.95 -3.36 11.57
N ILE A 106 2.80 -3.76 10.31
CA ILE A 106 3.25 -5.05 9.81
C ILE A 106 4.63 -4.95 9.15
N MET A 107 5.07 -3.73 8.81
CA MET A 107 6.41 -3.44 8.31
C MET A 107 6.81 -2.00 8.64
N ASN A 108 8.06 -1.81 9.05
CA ASN A 108 8.64 -0.47 9.21
C ASN A 108 8.95 0.16 7.85
N SER A 109 8.91 1.49 7.77
CA SER A 109 9.56 2.21 6.67
C SER A 109 11.04 1.84 6.59
N ASN A 110 11.56 1.69 5.37
CA ASN A 110 12.98 1.45 5.10
C ASN A 110 13.65 2.66 4.44
#